data_AF-A0A5C7LJZ0-F1
#
_entry.id   AF-A0A5C7LJZ0-F1
#
_cell.length_a   1.000
_cell.length_b   1.000
_cell.length_c   1.000
_cell.angle_alpha   90.00
_cell.angle_beta   90.00
_cell.angle_gamma   90.00
#
_symmetry.space_group_name_H-M   'P 1'
#
loop_
_entity.id
_entity.type
_entity.pdbx_description
1 polymer ?
#
loop_
_entity_poly.entity_id
_entity_poly.type
_entity_poly.pdbx_seq_one_letter_code
_entity_poly.pdbx_strand_id
1 'polypeptide(L)'
;MVAKRFTNVDQFTSDNVAFAGAAASGDAVASETKNVDYSVPFDACLTGAVVIVQGAKIDDKVSLQVVHPTYGVLNEFVTDWFMADDQSEQFALQLNYPANVPAGLTIRAVYKATADEGTRKVRINYFLHKVVEQV
;
A
#
# COMPACT_ATOMS: atom_id res chain seq x y z
N MET A 1 11.59 6.56 -21.46
CA MET A 1 10.13 6.38 -21.63
C MET A 1 9.44 7.36 -20.71
N VAL A 2 8.43 8.08 -21.19
CA VAL A 2 7.59 8.93 -20.34
C VAL A 2 6.49 8.04 -19.80
N ALA A 3 6.36 7.93 -18.47
CA ALA A 3 5.31 7.12 -17.84
C ALA A 3 3.94 7.58 -18.33
N LYS A 4 3.14 6.65 -18.87
CA LYS A 4 1.78 6.94 -19.35
C LYS A 4 0.92 7.30 -18.13
N ARG A 5 0.48 8.55 -18.08
CA ARG A 5 -0.37 9.08 -17.01
C ARG A 5 -1.83 9.05 -17.44
N PHE A 6 -2.67 8.35 -16.68
CA PHE A 6 -4.12 8.45 -16.85
C PHE A 6 -4.62 9.76 -16.26
N THR A 7 -5.42 10.48 -17.04
CA THR A 7 -6.04 11.76 -16.65
C THR A 7 -7.51 11.60 -16.30
N ASN A 8 -8.18 10.57 -16.84
CA ASN A 8 -9.59 10.27 -16.60
C ASN A 8 -9.79 8.79 -16.24
N VAL A 9 -10.81 8.50 -15.43
CA VAL A 9 -11.16 7.13 -15.02
C VAL A 9 -11.55 6.25 -16.22
N ASP A 10 -12.16 6.83 -17.26
CA ASP A 10 -12.56 6.10 -18.47
C ASP A 10 -11.38 5.50 -19.25
N GLN A 11 -10.15 5.91 -18.95
CA GLN A 11 -8.95 5.32 -19.53
C GLN A 11 -8.50 4.05 -18.78
N PHE A 12 -9.09 3.78 -17.62
CA PHE A 12 -8.82 2.60 -16.80
C PHE A 12 -9.60 1.39 -17.33
N THR A 13 -9.24 0.95 -18.53
CA THR A 13 -9.83 -0.20 -19.22
C THR A 13 -8.81 -1.33 -19.39
N SER A 14 -9.29 -2.54 -19.69
CA SER A 14 -8.44 -3.71 -19.96
C SER A 14 -7.42 -3.49 -21.08
N ASP A 15 -7.69 -2.57 -22.00
CA ASP A 15 -6.80 -2.24 -23.12
C ASP A 15 -5.61 -1.38 -22.69
N ASN A 16 -5.66 -0.81 -21.49
CA ASN A 16 -4.68 0.14 -20.96
C ASN A 16 -3.99 -0.36 -19.70
N VAL A 17 -4.66 -1.22 -18.92
CA VAL A 17 -4.13 -1.75 -17.66
C VAL A 17 -4.46 -3.22 -17.49
N ALA A 18 -3.54 -3.97 -16.86
CA ALA A 18 -3.74 -5.35 -16.48
C ALA A 18 -3.58 -5.51 -14.97
N PHE A 19 -4.48 -6.27 -14.32
CA PHE A 19 -4.34 -6.53 -12.88
C PHE A 19 -3.00 -7.24 -12.59
N ALA A 20 -2.27 -6.70 -11.64
CA ALA A 20 -0.92 -7.11 -11.26
C ALA A 20 -0.74 -6.96 -9.74
N GLY A 21 -1.66 -7.55 -8.97
CA GLY A 21 -1.63 -7.50 -7.51
C GLY A 21 -0.29 -7.95 -6.92
N ALA A 22 0.10 -7.32 -5.81
CA ALA A 22 1.35 -7.60 -5.13
C ALA A 22 1.13 -7.70 -3.62
N ALA A 23 2.03 -8.38 -2.92
CA ALA A 23 1.99 -8.48 -1.47
C ALA A 23 3.28 -7.97 -0.84
N ALA A 24 3.17 -7.38 0.34
CA ALA A 24 4.28 -7.07 1.21
C ALA A 24 4.01 -7.58 2.62
N SER A 25 5.09 -7.89 3.34
CA SER A 25 5.00 -8.44 4.68
C SER A 25 6.14 -7.96 5.56
N GLY A 26 5.85 -7.79 6.83
CA GLY A 26 6.84 -7.54 7.86
C GLY A 26 6.27 -7.85 9.23
N ASP A 27 7.16 -7.98 10.19
CA ASP A 27 6.78 -8.18 11.58
C ASP A 27 7.20 -6.95 12.38
N ALA A 28 6.30 -6.44 13.21
CA ALA A 28 6.52 -5.28 14.08
C ALA A 28 6.50 -5.76 15.53
N VAL A 29 7.57 -5.53 16.28
CA VAL A 29 7.60 -5.85 17.71
C VAL A 29 6.98 -4.72 18.52
N ALA A 30 6.71 -4.99 19.79
CA ALA A 30 6.13 -4.04 20.74
C ALA A 30 6.84 -2.68 20.74
N SER A 31 6.04 -1.62 20.86
CA SER A 31 6.51 -0.23 20.92
C SER A 31 7.39 0.24 19.73
N GLU A 32 7.39 -0.48 18.60
CA GLU A 32 8.16 -0.13 17.41
C GLU A 32 7.30 0.40 16.25
N THR A 33 7.94 1.24 15.43
CA THR A 33 7.42 1.59 14.11
C THR A 33 8.13 0.76 13.04
N LYS A 34 7.37 0.06 12.22
CA LYS A 34 7.86 -0.80 11.15
C LYS A 34 7.43 -0.27 9.79
N ASN A 35 8.39 -0.12 8.88
CA ASN A 35 8.11 0.08 7.46
C ASN A 35 8.02 -1.28 6.75
N VAL A 36 6.93 -1.48 6.02
CA VAL A 36 6.69 -2.63 5.15
C VAL A 36 6.60 -2.13 3.71
N ASP A 37 7.66 -2.37 2.96
CA ASP A 37 7.90 -1.72 1.67
C ASP A 37 7.69 -2.69 0.50
N TYR A 38 7.07 -2.18 -0.56
CA TYR A 38 7.01 -2.82 -1.87
C TYR A 38 7.54 -1.86 -2.94
N SER A 39 8.69 -2.19 -3.53
CA SER A 39 9.25 -1.45 -4.66
C SER A 39 8.50 -1.81 -5.94
N VAL A 40 7.88 -0.84 -6.59
CA VAL A 40 7.06 -1.07 -7.77
C VAL A 40 7.98 -1.21 -9.00
N PRO A 41 8.00 -2.36 -9.70
CA PRO A 41 8.96 -2.59 -10.78
C PRO A 41 8.47 -2.13 -12.17
N PHE A 42 7.24 -1.60 -12.26
CA PHE A 42 6.60 -1.17 -13.49
C PHE A 42 5.70 0.04 -13.23
N ASP A 43 5.35 0.78 -14.27
CA ASP A 43 4.32 1.81 -14.15
C ASP A 43 2.99 1.14 -13.79
N ALA A 44 2.40 1.58 -12.69
CA ALA A 44 1.20 0.98 -12.13
C ALA A 44 0.17 2.03 -11.71
N CYS A 45 -1.07 1.58 -11.59
CA CYS A 45 -2.12 2.28 -10.86
C CYS A 45 -2.48 1.47 -9.61
N LEU A 46 -2.50 2.12 -8.45
CA LEU A 46 -3.00 1.58 -7.20
C LEU A 46 -4.48 1.89 -7.06
N THR A 47 -5.31 0.87 -6.91
CA THR A 47 -6.77 1.00 -6.72
C THR A 47 -7.22 0.68 -5.30
N GLY A 48 -6.34 0.12 -4.48
CA GLY A 48 -6.67 -0.23 -3.11
C GLY A 48 -5.63 -1.14 -2.47
N ALA A 49 -5.90 -1.52 -1.22
CA ALA A 49 -5.10 -2.50 -0.50
C ALA A 49 -5.94 -3.20 0.59
N VAL A 50 -5.62 -4.45 0.88
CA VAL A 50 -6.13 -5.17 2.05
C VAL A 50 -5.02 -5.25 3.08
N VAL A 51 -5.29 -4.77 4.29
CA VAL A 51 -4.36 -4.82 5.41
C VAL A 51 -4.80 -5.92 6.38
N ILE A 52 -3.87 -6.82 6.67
CA ILE A 52 -4.07 -8.03 7.47
C ILE A 52 -3.02 -7.97 8.57
N VAL A 53 -3.46 -7.89 9.83
CA VAL A 53 -2.54 -7.79 10.96
C VAL A 53 -2.96 -8.76 12.03
N GLN A 54 -2.12 -9.78 12.25
CA GLN A 54 -2.31 -10.72 13.34
C GLN A 54 -1.68 -10.15 14.62
N GLY A 55 -2.45 -10.14 15.71
CA GLY A 55 -2.02 -9.62 17.02
C GLY A 55 -2.04 -8.09 17.13
N ALA A 56 -2.76 -7.41 16.22
CA ALA A 56 -2.98 -5.97 16.31
C ALA A 56 -3.66 -5.61 17.63
N LYS A 57 -3.35 -4.43 18.16
CA LYS A 57 -4.04 -3.84 19.32
C LYS A 57 -4.76 -2.57 18.92
N ILE A 58 -5.78 -2.19 19.69
CA ILE A 58 -6.72 -1.11 19.34
C ILE A 58 -6.05 0.25 19.08
N ASP A 59 -4.92 0.52 19.73
CA ASP A 59 -4.16 1.76 19.58
C ASP A 59 -3.05 1.68 18.52
N ASP A 60 -2.81 0.48 17.96
CA ASP A 60 -1.90 0.33 16.84
C ASP A 60 -2.43 1.08 15.62
N LYS A 61 -1.51 1.62 14.82
CA LYS A 61 -1.85 2.45 13.66
C LYS A 61 -1.15 2.01 12.39
N VAL A 62 -1.79 2.27 11.26
CA VAL A 62 -1.15 2.12 9.94
C VAL A 62 -1.31 3.39 9.11
N SER A 63 -0.24 3.76 8.41
CA SER A 63 -0.28 4.70 7.30
C SER A 63 0.12 4.00 6.00
N LEU A 64 -0.49 4.40 4.88
CA LEU A 64 -0.15 3.91 3.54
C LEU A 64 0.38 5.05 2.68
N GLN A 65 1.63 4.93 2.25
CA GLN A 65 2.41 5.97 1.60
C GLN A 65 2.94 5.52 0.24
N VAL A 66 3.14 6.50 -0.65
CA VAL A 66 4.00 6.36 -1.84
C VAL A 66 5.25 7.18 -1.60
N VAL A 67 6.39 6.54 -1.74
CA VAL A 67 7.70 7.07 -1.36
C VAL A 67 8.64 7.04 -2.56
N HIS A 68 9.29 8.17 -2.80
CA HIS A 68 10.41 8.28 -3.71
C HIS A 68 11.72 7.99 -2.96
N PRO A 69 12.66 7.24 -3.54
CA PRO A 69 13.92 6.89 -2.87
C PRO A 69 14.73 8.11 -2.43
N THR A 70 14.71 9.19 -3.22
CA THR A 70 15.44 10.44 -2.92
C THR A 70 14.60 11.53 -2.25
N TYR A 71 13.33 11.68 -2.62
CA TYR A 71 12.50 12.82 -2.19
C TYR A 71 11.62 12.51 -0.99
N GLY A 72 11.61 11.27 -0.50
CA GLY A 72 10.79 10.85 0.62
C GLY A 72 9.33 10.63 0.23
N VAL A 73 8.40 10.90 1.15
CA VAL A 73 6.97 10.67 0.96
C VAL A 73 6.43 11.63 -0.09
N LEU A 74 5.91 11.08 -1.19
CA LEU A 74 5.26 11.86 -2.25
C LEU A 74 3.76 12.00 -2.01
N ASN A 75 3.14 10.95 -1.45
CA ASN A 75 1.71 10.93 -1.16
C ASN A 75 1.40 9.98 0.00
N GLU A 76 0.30 10.24 0.70
CA GLU A 76 -0.20 9.41 1.79
C GLU A 76 -1.72 9.23 1.61
N PHE A 77 -2.16 7.98 1.43
CA PHE A 77 -3.56 7.63 1.17
C PHE A 77 -4.33 7.37 2.46
N VAL A 78 -3.62 6.95 3.50
CA VAL A 78 -4.14 6.60 4.81
C VAL A 78 -3.14 7.12 5.82
N THR A 79 -3.63 7.89 6.79
CA THR A 79 -2.82 8.50 7.84
C THR A 79 -3.28 7.99 9.19
N ASP A 80 -2.38 7.33 9.93
CA ASP A 80 -2.58 6.95 11.34
C ASP A 80 -3.91 6.25 11.63
N TRP A 81 -4.33 5.37 10.72
CA TRP A 81 -5.58 4.64 10.83
C TRP A 81 -5.49 3.60 11.92
N PHE A 82 -6.47 3.57 12.84
CA PHE A 82 -6.49 2.65 13.97
C PHE A 82 -6.80 1.22 13.55
N MET A 83 -6.10 0.25 14.14
CA MET A 83 -6.33 -1.17 13.93
C MET A 83 -7.35 -1.72 14.91
N ALA A 84 -8.17 -2.66 14.46
CA ALA A 84 -9.04 -3.45 15.31
C ALA A 84 -8.24 -4.54 16.05
N ASP A 85 -8.55 -4.76 17.32
CA ASP A 85 -7.90 -5.80 18.13
C ASP A 85 -8.24 -7.20 17.61
N ASP A 86 -7.21 -8.02 17.43
CA ASP A 86 -7.29 -9.46 17.11
C ASP A 86 -8.21 -9.88 15.94
N GLN A 87 -8.46 -8.98 14.97
CA GLN A 87 -9.09 -9.33 13.70
C GLN A 87 -8.04 -9.79 12.67
N SER A 88 -8.33 -10.87 11.96
CA SER A 88 -7.42 -11.37 10.92
C SER A 88 -7.37 -10.44 9.70
N GLU A 89 -8.51 -9.88 9.29
CA GLU A 89 -8.60 -8.84 8.26
C GLU A 89 -9.01 -7.52 8.92
N GLN A 90 -8.17 -6.50 8.78
CA GLN A 90 -8.36 -5.22 9.47
C GLN A 90 -9.28 -4.32 8.66
N PHE A 91 -8.93 -4.11 7.39
CA PHE A 91 -9.75 -3.37 6.45
C PHE A 91 -9.29 -3.60 5.00
N ALA A 92 -10.22 -3.38 4.08
CA ALA A 92 -9.96 -3.21 2.67
C ALA A 92 -10.14 -1.73 2.30
N LEU A 93 -9.05 -1.08 1.89
CA LEU A 93 -9.09 0.24 1.30
C LEU A 93 -9.42 0.10 -0.19
N GLN A 94 -10.47 0.79 -0.62
CA GLN A 94 -10.77 0.97 -2.02
C GLN A 94 -10.72 2.46 -2.35
N LEU A 95 -9.90 2.82 -3.32
CA LEU A 95 -9.78 4.20 -3.78
C LEU A 95 -10.86 4.47 -4.83
N ASN A 96 -11.58 5.59 -4.69
CA ASN A 96 -12.54 6.04 -5.70
C ASN A 96 -11.86 6.39 -7.03
N TYR A 97 -10.57 6.76 -6.97
CA TYR A 97 -9.76 7.13 -8.12
C TYR A 97 -8.42 6.40 -8.05
N PRO A 98 -8.00 5.69 -9.12
CA PRO A 98 -6.71 5.02 -9.15
C PRO A 98 -5.56 6.02 -8.98
N ALA A 99 -4.61 5.71 -8.10
CA ALA A 99 -3.41 6.52 -7.92
C ALA A 99 -2.29 6.01 -8.84
N ASN A 100 -1.73 6.90 -9.66
CA ASN A 100 -0.58 6.56 -10.52
C ASN A 100 0.68 6.39 -9.66
N VAL A 101 1.35 5.26 -9.79
CA VAL A 101 2.60 4.92 -9.11
C VAL A 101 3.61 4.47 -10.18
N PRO A 102 4.44 5.40 -10.71
CA PRO A 102 5.50 5.07 -11.65
C PRO A 102 6.48 4.01 -11.13
N ALA A 103 7.13 3.32 -12.07
CA ALA A 103 8.18 2.37 -11.75
C ALA A 103 9.30 3.03 -10.92
N GLY A 104 9.84 2.29 -9.94
CA GLY A 104 10.91 2.75 -9.07
C GLY A 104 10.45 3.51 -7.83
N LEU A 105 9.14 3.79 -7.69
CA LEU A 105 8.58 4.24 -6.42
C LEU A 105 8.33 3.06 -5.47
N THR A 106 8.22 3.37 -4.18
CA THR A 106 7.89 2.40 -3.14
C THR A 106 6.49 2.67 -2.61
N ILE A 107 5.67 1.63 -2.51
CA ILE A 107 4.45 1.65 -1.71
C ILE A 107 4.84 1.15 -0.33
N ARG A 108 4.67 2.01 0.68
CA ARG A 108 5.09 1.76 2.06
C ARG A 108 3.88 1.73 2.95
N ALA A 109 3.81 0.72 3.79
CA ALA A 109 2.98 0.77 4.98
C ALA A 109 3.85 1.05 6.21
N VAL A 110 3.46 2.06 6.96
CA VAL A 110 4.07 2.40 8.24
C VAL A 110 3.16 1.87 9.33
N TYR A 111 3.56 0.76 9.95
CA TYR A 111 2.83 0.20 11.08
C TYR A 111 3.44 0.68 12.39
N LYS A 112 2.63 1.24 13.28
CA LYS A 112 3.03 1.69 14.61
C LYS A 112 2.44 0.74 15.65
N ALA A 113 3.27 -0.12 16.21
CA ALA A 113 2.88 -0.94 17.36
C ALA A 113 2.97 -0.07 18.61
N THR A 114 1.88 0.02 19.36
CA THR A 114 1.77 0.89 20.53
C THR A 114 1.81 0.13 21.85
N ALA A 115 1.39 -1.13 21.85
CA ALA A 115 1.43 -1.94 23.07
C ALA A 115 2.85 -2.35 23.45
N ASP A 116 3.04 -2.56 24.75
CA ASP A 116 4.34 -2.83 25.38
C ASP A 116 4.82 -4.30 25.26
N GLU A 117 3.98 -5.17 24.70
CA GLU A 117 4.31 -6.58 24.49
C GLU A 117 3.74 -7.15 23.18
N GLY A 118 4.34 -8.25 22.73
CA GLY A 118 3.89 -9.02 21.57
C GLY A 118 4.55 -8.62 20.23
N THR A 119 4.27 -9.41 19.20
CA THR A 119 4.71 -9.18 17.82
C THR A 119 3.51 -9.21 16.89
N ARG A 120 3.41 -8.21 16.01
CA ARG A 120 2.35 -8.07 15.02
C ARG A 120 2.87 -8.58 13.69
N LYS A 121 2.15 -9.55 13.10
CA LYS A 121 2.45 -9.98 11.74
C LYS A 121 1.66 -9.10 10.79
N VAL A 122 2.33 -8.17 10.14
CA VAL A 122 1.74 -7.21 9.21
C VAL A 122 1.85 -7.76 7.80
N ARG A 123 0.72 -7.90 7.11
CA ARG A 123 0.62 -8.40 5.73
C ARG A 123 -0.29 -7.46 4.94
N ILE A 124 0.10 -7.14 3.72
CA ILE A 124 -0.62 -6.18 2.89
C ILE A 124 -0.68 -6.71 1.47
N ASN A 125 -1.89 -6.77 0.92
CA ASN A 125 -2.13 -7.10 -0.47
C ASN A 125 -2.54 -5.83 -1.20
N TYR A 126 -1.72 -5.37 -2.13
CA TYR A 126 -1.98 -4.18 -2.95
C TYR A 126 -2.73 -4.57 -4.23
N PHE A 127 -3.79 -3.83 -4.52
CA PHE A 127 -4.51 -3.91 -5.79
C PHE A 127 -3.83 -2.98 -6.79
N LEU A 128 -2.85 -3.55 -7.49
CA LEU A 128 -2.10 -2.86 -8.52
C LEU A 128 -2.58 -3.29 -9.90
N HIS A 129 -2.54 -2.33 -10.81
CA HIS A 129 -2.81 -2.56 -12.22
C HIS A 129 -1.63 -2.03 -13.02
N LYS A 130 -0.90 -2.94 -13.67
CA LYS A 130 0.24 -2.60 -14.52
C LYS A 130 -0.27 -1.86 -15.76
N VAL A 131 0.39 -0.76 -16.11
CA VAL A 131 0.12 -0.06 -17.36
C VAL A 131 0.61 -0.90 -18.53
N VAL A 132 -0.27 -1.14 -19.50
CA VAL A 132 0.03 -1.88 -20.72
C VAL A 132 0.35 -0.86 -21.82
N GLU A 133 1.52 -1.00 -22.42
CA GLU A 133 1.84 -0.27 -23.64
C GLU A 133 1.11 -0.95 -24.81
N GLN A 134 0.35 -0.17 -25.57
CA GLN A 134 -0.21 -0.65 -26.83
C GLN A 134 0.95 -0.71 -27.84
N VAL A 135 1.23 -1.92 -28.32
CA VAL A 135 2.19 -2.18 -29.40
C VAL A 135 1.57 -1.77 -30.73
#